data_AF-A0AAJ6DQW9-F1
#
_entry.id   AF-A0AAJ6DQW9-F1
#
_cell.length_a   1.000
_cell.length_b   1.000
_cell.length_c   1.000
_cell.angle_alpha   90.00
_cell.angle_beta   90.00
_cell.angle_gamma   90.00
#
_symmetry.space_group_name_H-M   'P 1'
#
loop_
_entity.id
_entity.type
_entity.pdbx_description
1 polymer ?
#
loop_
_entity_poly.entity_id
_entity_poly.type
_entity_poly.pdbx_seq_one_letter_code
_entity_poly.pdbx_strand_id
1 'polypeptide(L)'
;MLTSDVTAALKRSQPSSILAGMRHGTLRGFIPHYVWAEVPRVLADRKREGGAFDLARAERLWWQQYVPLLHVVCADGLPMTAAAHKLAHEDISDVGILQLAGVLAPSSCWPPTVT
;
A
#
# COMPACT_ATOMS: atom_id res chain seq x y z
N MET A 1 -5.82 -2.75 -0.41
CA MET A 1 -5.30 -3.93 -1.14
C MET A 1 -4.40 -4.84 -0.30
N LEU A 2 -3.38 -4.32 0.40
CA LEU A 2 -2.39 -5.16 1.12
C LEU A 2 -2.99 -5.99 2.26
N THR A 3 -3.89 -5.42 3.06
CA THR A 3 -4.55 -6.13 4.17
C THR A 3 -5.33 -7.36 3.70
N SER A 4 -6.04 -7.25 2.58
CA SER A 4 -6.76 -8.38 1.97
C SER A 4 -5.80 -9.42 1.35
N ASP A 5 -4.67 -8.97 0.81
CA ASP A 5 -3.65 -9.87 0.27
C ASP A 5 -2.97 -10.67 1.39
N VAL A 6 -2.61 -10.01 2.50
CA VAL A 6 -2.04 -10.66 3.70
C VAL A 6 -3.00 -11.70 4.25
N THR A 7 -4.29 -11.38 4.44
CA THR A 7 -5.26 -12.34 4.98
C THR A 7 -5.53 -13.49 4.00
N ALA A 8 -5.55 -13.23 2.69
CA ALA A 8 -5.69 -14.27 1.68
C ALA A 8 -4.47 -15.19 1.63
N ALA A 9 -3.26 -14.65 1.78
CA ALA A 9 -2.01 -15.42 1.78
C ALA A 9 -1.95 -16.43 2.93
N LEU A 10 -2.63 -16.17 4.06
CA LEU A 10 -2.71 -17.14 5.18
C LEU A 10 -3.40 -18.45 4.80
N LYS A 11 -4.30 -18.43 3.82
CA LYS A 11 -5.06 -19.61 3.39
C LYS A 11 -4.36 -20.40 2.28
N ARG A 12 -3.20 -19.94 1.82
CA ARG A 12 -2.49 -20.50 0.66
C ARG A 12 -1.24 -21.26 1.12
N SER A 13 -0.91 -22.32 0.39
CA SER A 13 0.39 -23.00 0.51
C SER A 13 1.52 -22.25 -0.21
N GLN A 14 1.16 -21.33 -1.11
CA GLN A 14 2.09 -20.51 -1.89
C GLN A 14 1.89 -19.01 -1.59
N PRO A 15 2.94 -18.18 -1.80
CA PRO A 15 2.84 -16.73 -1.68
C PRO A 15 1.71 -16.16 -2.55
N SER A 16 1.15 -15.00 -2.17
CA SER A 16 0.27 -14.26 -3.06
C SER A 16 1.01 -13.82 -4.32
N SER A 17 0.29 -13.50 -5.40
CA SER A 17 0.89 -12.99 -6.63
C SER A 17 1.63 -11.67 -6.39
N ILE A 18 1.15 -10.83 -5.47
CA ILE A 18 1.82 -9.59 -5.07
C ILE A 18 3.13 -9.90 -4.35
N LEU A 19 3.10 -10.79 -3.35
CA LEU A 19 4.30 -11.16 -2.59
C LEU A 19 5.33 -11.89 -3.47
N ALA A 20 4.88 -12.80 -4.34
CA ALA A 20 5.72 -13.47 -5.31
C ALA A 20 6.35 -12.45 -6.29
N GLY A 21 5.55 -11.52 -6.81
CA GLY A 21 6.04 -10.48 -7.71
C GLY A 21 7.11 -9.60 -7.06
N MET A 22 6.91 -9.21 -5.80
CA MET A 22 7.92 -8.47 -5.04
C MET A 22 9.20 -9.27 -4.81
N ARG A 23 9.08 -10.54 -4.43
CA ARG A 23 10.25 -11.43 -4.21
C ARG A 23 11.08 -11.65 -5.47
N HIS A 24 10.42 -11.74 -6.62
CA HIS A 24 11.09 -11.95 -7.91
C HIS A 24 11.45 -10.62 -8.60
N GLY A 25 11.19 -9.48 -7.98
CA GLY A 25 11.51 -8.15 -8.51
C GLY A 25 10.66 -7.73 -9.71
N THR A 26 9.61 -8.47 -10.05
CA THR A 26 8.67 -8.11 -11.13
C THR A 26 7.64 -7.07 -10.68
N LEU A 27 7.48 -6.89 -9.37
CA LEU A 27 6.69 -5.82 -8.76
C LEU A 27 7.55 -5.07 -7.74
N ARG A 28 7.52 -3.74 -7.78
CA ARG A 28 8.16 -2.89 -6.76
C ARG A 28 7.08 -2.24 -5.91
N GLY A 29 7.02 -2.60 -4.63
CA GLY A 29 6.04 -2.03 -3.71
C GLY A 29 6.56 -0.75 -3.10
N PHE A 30 5.89 0.38 -3.34
CA PHE A 30 6.16 1.66 -2.68
C PHE A 30 4.99 2.02 -1.78
N ILE A 31 5.28 2.42 -0.54
CA ILE A 31 4.25 2.84 0.41
C ILE A 31 4.65 4.13 1.15
N PRO A 32 3.70 5.00 1.51
CA PRO A 32 3.96 6.10 2.44
C PRO A 32 4.42 5.63 3.82
N HIS A 33 5.20 6.46 4.50
CA HIS A 33 5.84 6.15 5.79
C HIS A 33 4.88 5.83 6.95
N TYR A 34 3.58 6.10 6.86
CA TYR A 34 2.63 5.73 7.91
C TYR A 34 1.96 4.37 7.62
N VAL A 35 1.91 3.95 6.35
CA VAL A 35 1.20 2.74 5.92
C VAL A 35 1.83 1.47 6.51
N TRP A 36 3.14 1.47 6.77
CA TRP A 36 3.80 0.29 7.32
C TRP A 36 3.25 -0.13 8.70
N ALA A 37 2.83 0.86 9.51
CA ALA A 37 2.20 0.68 10.82
C ALA A 37 0.68 0.55 10.73
N GLU A 38 0.07 1.09 9.67
CA GLU A 38 -1.38 1.07 9.44
C GLU A 38 -1.92 -0.33 9.13
N VAL A 39 -1.16 -1.15 8.39
CA VAL A 39 -1.61 -2.49 8.00
C VAL A 39 -1.93 -3.39 9.21
N PRO A 40 -1.06 -3.52 10.23
CA PRO A 40 -1.39 -4.21 11.48
C PRO A 40 -2.64 -3.66 12.17
N ARG A 41 -2.79 -2.33 12.24
CA ARG A 41 -3.95 -1.68 12.85
C ARG A 41 -5.26 -2.10 12.17
N VAL A 42 -5.30 -2.04 10.84
CA VAL A 42 -6.47 -2.46 10.04
C VAL A 42 -6.72 -3.97 10.16
N LEU A 43 -5.68 -4.80 10.27
CA LEU A 43 -5.84 -6.23 10.54
C LEU A 43 -6.48 -6.47 11.92
N ALA A 44 -6.07 -5.74 12.95
CA ALA A 44 -6.66 -5.82 14.27
C ALA A 44 -8.14 -5.37 14.26
N ASP A 45 -8.46 -4.28 13.56
CA ASP A 45 -9.84 -3.78 13.39
C ASP A 45 -10.72 -4.84 12.74
N ARG A 46 -10.30 -5.38 11.58
CA ARG A 46 -11.03 -6.45 10.88
C ARG A 46 -11.20 -7.69 11.73
N LYS A 47 -10.24 -8.00 12.60
CA LYS A 47 -10.36 -9.13 13.53
C LYS A 47 -11.43 -8.86 14.58
N ARG A 48 -11.48 -7.64 15.13
CA ARG A 48 -12.52 -7.20 16.09
C ARG A 48 -13.92 -7.21 15.46
N GLU A 49 -14.02 -6.90 14.18
CA GLU A 49 -15.27 -6.93 13.39
C GLU A 49 -15.75 -8.36 13.03
N GLY A 50 -15.05 -9.41 13.48
CA GLY A 50 -15.45 -10.81 13.24
C GLY A 50 -14.70 -11.51 12.11
N GLY A 51 -13.58 -10.95 11.63
CA GLY A 51 -12.76 -11.54 10.58
C GLY A 51 -12.27 -12.96 10.90
N ALA A 52 -12.55 -13.90 9.98
CA ALA A 52 -12.15 -15.30 10.06
C ALA A 52 -10.71 -15.53 9.55
N PHE A 53 -9.72 -15.05 10.30
CA PHE A 53 -8.29 -15.30 10.10
C PHE A 53 -7.50 -15.27 11.43
N ASP A 54 -6.28 -15.81 11.42
CA ASP A 54 -5.33 -15.72 12.54
C ASP A 54 -4.57 -14.40 12.47
N LEU A 55 -4.87 -13.48 13.40
CA LEU A 55 -4.27 -12.15 13.45
C LEU A 55 -2.76 -12.20 13.71
N ALA A 56 -2.31 -13.02 14.66
CA ALA A 56 -0.89 -13.10 15.01
C ALA A 56 -0.06 -13.65 13.84
N ARG A 57 -0.62 -14.60 13.08
CA ARG A 57 0.00 -15.10 11.86
C ARG A 57 -0.02 -14.06 10.73
N ALA A 58 -1.08 -13.26 10.61
CA ALA A 58 -1.16 -12.14 9.67
C ALA A 58 -0.07 -11.10 9.93
N GLU A 59 0.10 -10.70 11.20
CA GLU A 59 1.11 -9.74 11.61
C GLU A 59 2.52 -10.26 11.39
N ARG A 60 2.81 -11.52 11.76
CA ARG A 60 4.12 -12.13 11.45
C ARG A 60 4.39 -12.14 9.97
N LEU A 61 3.41 -12.52 9.15
CA LEU A 61 3.55 -12.54 7.70
C LEU A 61 3.85 -11.13 7.16
N TRP A 62 3.12 -10.12 7.63
CA TRP A 62 3.34 -8.72 7.28
C TRP A 62 4.78 -8.28 7.59
N TRP A 63 5.20 -8.41 8.85
CA TRP A 63 6.49 -7.94 9.32
C TRP A 63 7.67 -8.69 8.72
N GLN A 64 7.56 -10.00 8.54
CA GLN A 64 8.68 -10.83 8.11
C GLN A 64 8.80 -10.96 6.59
N GLN A 65 7.70 -10.80 5.84
CA GLN A 65 7.69 -11.10 4.41
C GLN A 65 7.31 -9.91 3.53
N TYR A 66 6.42 -9.03 3.97
CA TYR A 66 6.00 -7.89 3.15
C TYR A 66 6.90 -6.69 3.42
N VAL A 67 7.02 -6.24 4.67
CA VAL A 67 7.76 -5.04 5.05
C VAL A 67 9.19 -5.01 4.48
N PRO A 68 9.99 -6.10 4.52
CA PRO A 68 11.34 -6.09 3.97
C PRO A 68 11.42 -5.88 2.45
N LEU A 69 10.32 -6.07 1.73
CA LEU A 69 10.23 -5.93 0.27
C LEU A 69 9.57 -4.61 -0.16
N LEU A 70 9.10 -3.80 0.80
CA LEU A 70 8.44 -2.53 0.54
C LEU A 70 9.45 -1.38 0.65
N HIS A 71 9.43 -0.50 -0.34
CA HIS A 71 10.10 0.79 -0.30
C HIS A 71 9.21 1.77 0.46
N VAL A 72 9.62 2.09 1.69
CA VAL A 72 8.93 3.08 2.52
C VAL A 72 9.39 4.48 2.11
N VAL A 73 8.44 5.34 1.75
CA VAL A 73 8.68 6.68 1.22
C VAL A 73 8.11 7.71 2.18
N CYS A 74 8.92 8.70 2.56
CA CYS A 74 8.39 9.89 3.22
C CYS A 74 7.57 10.68 2.21
N ALA A 75 6.26 10.75 2.41
CA ALA A 75 5.38 11.53 1.55
C ALA A 75 5.38 13.04 1.91
N ASP A 76 5.99 13.41 3.03
CA ASP A 76 6.04 14.79 3.50
C ASP A 76 6.82 15.64 2.50
N GLY A 77 6.20 16.73 2.04
CA GLY A 77 6.78 17.62 1.04
C GLY A 77 6.71 17.12 -0.40
N LEU A 78 6.10 15.96 -0.68
CA LEU A 78 5.81 15.56 -2.05
C LEU A 78 4.79 16.52 -2.70
N PRO A 79 4.89 16.77 -4.02
CA PRO A 79 3.95 17.63 -4.72
C PRO A 79 2.51 17.13 -4.54
N MET A 80 1.61 18.04 -4.22
CA MET A 80 0.20 17.72 -4.18
C MET A 80 -0.32 17.48 -5.59
N THR A 81 -1.02 16.37 -5.79
CA THR A 81 -1.80 16.13 -7.01
C THR A 81 -3.19 16.73 -6.88
N ALA A 82 -3.88 16.96 -8.01
CA ALA A 82 -5.27 17.42 -7.98
C ALA A 82 -6.19 16.45 -7.22
N ALA A 83 -5.95 15.14 -7.36
CA ALA A 83 -6.66 14.11 -6.61
C ALA A 83 -6.35 14.20 -5.09
N ALA A 84 -5.08 14.40 -4.72
CA ALA A 84 -4.69 14.58 -3.32
C ALA A 84 -5.32 15.84 -2.70
N HIS A 85 -5.44 16.94 -3.47
CA HIS A 85 -6.12 18.16 -3.01
C HIS A 85 -7.60 17.92 -2.71
N LYS A 86 -8.29 17.21 -3.60
CA LYS A 86 -9.70 16.86 -3.38
C LYS A 86 -9.86 15.98 -2.14
N LEU A 87 -9.02 14.95 -2.00
CA LEU A 87 -9.13 14.00 -0.90
C LEU A 87 -8.70 14.57 0.45
N ALA A 88 -7.78 15.54 0.49
CA ALA A 88 -7.34 16.18 1.73
C ALA A 88 -8.49 16.85 2.52
N HIS A 89 -9.61 17.16 1.87
CA HIS A 89 -10.80 17.72 2.51
C HIS A 89 -11.73 16.64 3.11
N GLU A 90 -11.56 15.38 2.72
CA GLU A 90 -12.44 14.25 3.07
C GLU A 90 -11.72 13.24 3.98
N ASP A 91 -10.48 12.87 3.65
CA ASP A 91 -9.65 11.95 4.42
C ASP A 91 -8.15 12.22 4.18
N ILE A 92 -7.46 12.70 5.21
CA ILE A 92 -6.04 13.02 5.13
C ILE A 92 -5.14 11.77 5.04
N SER A 93 -5.64 10.61 5.47
CA SER A 93 -4.83 9.39 5.57
C SER A 93 -4.48 8.78 4.21
N ASP A 94 -5.21 9.13 3.15
CA ASP A 94 -4.96 8.68 1.78
C ASP A 94 -4.25 9.74 0.91
N VAL A 95 -3.91 10.91 1.46
CA VAL A 95 -3.19 11.95 0.72
C VAL A 95 -1.79 11.50 0.30
N GLY A 96 -1.05 10.85 1.21
CA GLY A 96 0.31 10.41 0.97
C GLY A 96 0.44 9.39 -0.17
N ILE A 97 -0.55 8.50 -0.32
CA ILE A 97 -0.56 7.52 -1.41
C ILE A 97 -0.82 8.19 -2.77
N LEU A 98 -1.65 9.23 -2.81
CA LEU A 98 -1.93 9.99 -4.03
C LEU A 98 -0.77 10.90 -4.46
N GLN A 99 -0.03 11.46 -3.52
CA GLN A 99 1.21 12.19 -3.80
C GLN A 99 2.27 11.25 -4.38
N LEU A 100 2.47 10.09 -3.75
CA LEU A 100 3.41 9.08 -4.20
C LEU A 100 3.06 8.54 -5.60
N ALA A 101 1.77 8.29 -5.86
CA ALA A 101 1.31 7.88 -7.19
C ALA A 101 1.64 8.92 -8.28
N GLY A 102 1.49 10.22 -7.97
CA GLY A 102 1.83 11.30 -8.90
C GLY A 102 3.32 11.39 -9.23
N VAL A 103 4.20 10.96 -8.32
CA VAL A 103 5.66 10.89 -8.56
C VAL A 103 6.04 9.64 -9.36
N LEU A 104 5.43 8.49 -9.04
CA LEU A 104 5.76 7.20 -9.66
C LEU A 104 5.19 7.06 -11.08
N ALA A 105 4.02 7.65 -11.33
CA ALA A 105 3.33 7.61 -12.60
C ALA A 105 2.78 9.01 -12.92
N PRO A 106 3.66 9.99 -13.24
CA PRO A 106 3.20 11.32 -13.59
C PRO A 106 2.36 11.24 -14.86
N SER A 107 1.15 11.81 -14.83
CA SER A 107 0.22 11.82 -15.94
C SER A 107 0.67 12.69 -17.13
N SER A 108 1.93 13.15 -17.16
CA SER A 108 2.49 14.06 -18.18
C SER A 108 3.16 13.37 -19.38
N CYS A 109 3.09 12.04 -19.50
CA CYS A 109 3.54 11.35 -20.72
C CYS A 109 2.41 11.27 -21.78
N TRP A 110 1.93 12.41 -22.29
CA TRP A 110 1.21 12.52 -23.57
C TRP A 110 1.39 13.95 -24.11
N PRO A 111 1.74 14.18 -25.39
CA PRO A 111 2.29 15.47 -25.85
C PRO A 111 1.27 16.61 -25.75
N PRO A 112 1.71 17.86 -25.55
CA PRO A 112 0.84 19.02 -25.65
C PRO A 112 0.34 19.10 -27.10
N THR A 113 -0.97 19.05 -27.29
CA THR A 113 -1.60 19.38 -28.55
C THR A 113 -1.20 20.81 -28.92
N VAL A 114 -0.34 20.94 -29.92
CA VAL A 114 -0.13 22.21 -30.62
C VAL A 114 -1.38 22.46 -31.44
N THR A 115 -2.16 23.46 -31.03
CA THR A 115 -3.02 24.28 -31.91
C THR A 115 -3.30 25.58 -31.19
#